data_AF-A0A972RX25-F1
#
_entry.id   AF-A0A972RX25-F1
#
_cell.length_a   1.000
_cell.length_b   1.000
_cell.length_c   1.000
_cell.angle_alpha   90.00
_cell.angle_beta   90.00
_cell.angle_gamma   90.00
#
_symmetry.space_group_name_H-M   'P 1'
#
loop_
_entity.id
_entity.type
_entity.pdbx_description
1 polymer ?
#
loop_
_entity_poly.entity_id
_entity_poly.type
_entity_poly.pdbx_seq_one_letter_code
_entity_poly.pdbx_strand_id
1 'polypeptide(L)'
;MRVWWVGVIILLLAPGFGYSAFVRGQNAGIQLASPRYFAPPASTADHSKYEELKKDFKTPEEVTRACLKCHNKAGEQFKKTLHYTWTWKGKDGRLLGKAHVINNY
;
A
#
# COMPACT_ATOMS: atom_id res chain seq x y z
N MET A 1 -17.79 70.74 -16.93
CA MET A 1 -17.95 70.02 -18.21
C MET A 1 -16.63 69.34 -18.56
N ARG A 2 -16.69 68.15 -19.19
CA ARG A 2 -15.60 67.24 -19.62
C ARG A 2 -15.10 66.23 -18.58
N VAL A 3 -15.96 65.23 -18.45
CA VAL A 3 -15.69 63.83 -18.14
C VAL A 3 -14.66 63.25 -19.11
N TRP A 4 -13.56 62.68 -18.61
CA TRP A 4 -12.84 61.56 -19.24
C TRP A 4 -12.33 60.65 -18.11
N TRP A 5 -13.23 59.79 -17.65
CA TRP A 5 -12.88 58.52 -17.02
C TRP A 5 -12.29 57.62 -18.12
N VAL A 6 -11.14 56.98 -17.88
CA VAL A 6 -10.73 55.61 -18.26
C VAL A 6 -9.23 55.50 -17.99
N GLY A 7 -8.81 54.49 -17.23
CA GLY A 7 -7.40 54.13 -17.08
C GLY A 7 -6.89 53.98 -15.65
N VAL A 8 -7.77 53.60 -14.72
CA VAL A 8 -7.40 53.07 -13.41
C VAL A 8 -6.45 51.88 -13.62
N ILE A 9 -5.22 52.03 -13.13
CA ILE A 9 -4.57 51.14 -12.16
C ILE A 9 -4.96 49.66 -12.37
N ILE A 10 -4.02 48.82 -12.80
CA ILE A 10 -3.73 47.46 -12.30
C ILE A 10 -2.73 46.84 -13.28
N LEU A 11 -1.43 46.95 -12.97
CA LEU A 11 -0.38 46.14 -13.61
C LEU A 11 0.78 45.87 -12.63
N LEU A 12 0.45 45.61 -11.35
CA LEU A 12 1.43 45.23 -10.32
C LEU A 12 0.85 44.28 -9.25
N LEU A 13 -0.04 43.34 -9.63
CA LEU A 13 -0.49 42.25 -8.74
C LEU A 13 -0.80 40.96 -9.53
N ALA A 14 0.20 40.38 -10.18
CA ALA A 14 0.10 38.98 -10.62
C ALA A 14 1.41 38.21 -10.51
N PRO A 15 2.01 38.05 -9.32
CA PRO A 15 2.91 36.93 -9.12
C PRO A 15 2.07 35.66 -8.88
N GLY A 16 2.06 34.75 -9.85
CA GLY A 16 1.97 33.32 -9.50
C GLY A 16 0.71 32.53 -9.81
N PHE A 17 -0.18 32.92 -10.73
CA PHE A 17 -1.32 32.06 -11.11
C PHE A 17 -1.10 31.16 -12.34
N GLY A 18 0.13 31.11 -12.88
CA GLY A 18 0.44 30.37 -14.12
C GLY A 18 1.21 29.06 -13.99
N TYR A 19 1.95 28.82 -12.90
CA TYR A 19 2.87 27.67 -12.82
C TYR A 19 2.25 26.41 -12.20
N SER A 20 1.21 26.56 -11.37
CA SER A 20 0.60 25.45 -10.63
C SER A 20 -0.38 24.61 -11.44
N ALA A 21 -0.81 25.07 -12.63
CA ALA A 21 -1.75 24.35 -13.47
C ALA A 21 -1.08 23.33 -14.41
N PHE A 22 0.20 23.51 -14.76
CA PHE A 22 0.91 22.57 -15.63
C PHE A 22 1.36 21.30 -14.90
N VAL A 23 1.62 21.36 -13.58
CA VAL A 23 2.01 20.17 -12.78
C VAL A 23 0.79 19.33 -12.35
N ARG A 24 -0.45 19.87 -12.47
CA ARG A 24 -1.68 19.13 -12.11
C ARG A 24 -2.27 18.25 -13.23
N GLY A 25 -1.71 18.29 -14.44
CA GLY A 25 -2.27 17.63 -15.62
C GLY A 25 -1.78 16.21 -15.94
N GLN A 26 -0.79 15.66 -15.22
CA GLN A 26 -0.15 14.37 -15.56
C GLN A 26 -0.48 13.20 -14.62
N ASN A 27 -1.46 13.33 -13.71
CA ASN A 27 -1.90 12.23 -12.83
C ASN A 27 -3.26 11.63 -13.22
N ALA A 28 -3.78 11.96 -14.41
CA ALA A 28 -5.01 11.37 -14.93
C ALA A 28 -4.69 10.07 -15.70
N GLY A 29 -4.67 8.96 -14.96
CA GLY A 29 -4.44 7.60 -15.46
C GLY A 29 -3.41 6.92 -14.57
N ILE A 30 -3.77 6.05 -13.64
CA ILE A 30 -4.49 4.80 -13.84
C ILE A 30 -5.56 4.64 -12.76
N GLN A 31 -6.82 4.41 -13.14
CA GLN A 31 -7.84 3.88 -12.22
C GLN A 31 -7.49 2.41 -11.92
N LEU A 32 -6.52 2.17 -11.03
CA LEU A 32 -6.12 0.82 -10.64
C LEU A 32 -7.20 0.20 -9.73
N ALA A 33 -7.73 -0.93 -10.20
CA ALA A 33 -8.49 -1.96 -9.48
C ALA A 33 -9.90 -1.60 -8.96
N SER A 34 -10.88 -2.35 -9.47
CA SER A 34 -12.19 -2.50 -8.82
C SER A 34 -12.02 -2.99 -7.37
N PRO A 35 -12.74 -2.44 -6.37
CA PRO A 35 -12.59 -2.79 -4.96
C PRO A 35 -13.03 -4.22 -4.60
N ARG A 36 -13.56 -4.99 -5.56
CA ARG A 36 -14.13 -6.32 -5.33
C ARG A 36 -13.11 -7.48 -5.31
N TYR A 37 -11.87 -7.25 -5.74
CA TYR A 37 -10.85 -8.33 -5.81
C TYR A 37 -9.87 -8.37 -4.62
N PHE A 38 -9.87 -7.35 -3.76
CA PHE A 38 -8.93 -7.22 -2.64
C PHE A 38 -9.62 -7.01 -1.28
N ALA A 39 -10.93 -7.30 -1.18
CA ALA A 39 -11.55 -7.35 0.13
C ALA A 39 -11.02 -8.60 0.86
N PRO A 40 -10.24 -8.47 1.93
CA PRO A 40 -9.83 -9.63 2.71
C PRO A 40 -11.09 -10.34 3.22
N PRO A 41 -11.04 -11.67 3.40
CA PRO A 41 -12.16 -12.40 4.00
C PRO A 41 -12.54 -11.75 5.33
N ALA A 42 -13.83 -11.77 5.65
CA ALA A 42 -14.33 -11.18 6.88
C ALA A 42 -13.56 -11.74 8.08
N SER A 43 -12.80 -10.88 8.74
CA SER A 43 -12.10 -11.21 9.98
C SER A 43 -13.11 -11.19 11.12
N THR A 44 -13.03 -12.18 12.02
CA THR A 44 -13.79 -12.17 13.27
C THR A 44 -13.28 -11.12 14.26
N ALA A 45 -12.08 -10.57 14.03
CA ALA A 45 -11.46 -9.52 14.81
C ALA A 45 -11.26 -8.25 13.98
N ASP A 46 -11.71 -7.11 14.50
CA ASP A 46 -11.46 -5.79 13.94
C ASP A 46 -10.15 -5.24 14.54
N HIS A 47 -9.05 -5.43 13.81
CA HIS A 47 -7.70 -5.11 14.27
C HIS A 47 -7.50 -3.62 14.59
N SER A 48 -8.34 -2.72 14.05
CA SER A 48 -8.26 -1.28 14.32
C SER A 48 -8.63 -0.90 15.76
N LYS A 49 -9.32 -1.80 16.48
CA LYS A 49 -9.80 -1.56 17.85
C LYS A 49 -8.79 -1.92 18.94
N TYR A 50 -7.69 -2.59 18.61
CA TYR A 50 -6.70 -2.99 19.61
C TYR A 50 -5.60 -1.93 19.78
N GLU A 51 -5.53 -1.34 20.96
CA GLU A 51 -4.53 -0.31 21.32
C GLU A 51 -3.09 -0.81 21.13
N GLU A 52 -2.85 -2.10 21.31
CA GLU A 52 -1.52 -2.69 21.14
C GLU A 52 -1.00 -2.66 19.69
N LEU A 53 -1.89 -2.46 18.71
CA LEU A 53 -1.60 -2.30 17.28
C LEU A 53 -1.56 -0.83 16.84
N LYS A 54 -1.97 0.11 17.70
CA LYS A 54 -1.92 1.56 17.43
C LYS A 54 -0.56 2.14 17.81
N LYS A 55 0.49 1.56 17.27
CA LYS A 55 1.89 1.93 17.55
C LYS A 55 2.60 2.26 16.26
N ASP A 56 3.55 3.18 16.35
CA ASP A 56 4.49 3.46 15.27
C ASP A 56 5.55 2.36 15.23
N PHE A 57 5.29 1.31 14.45
CA PHE A 57 6.21 0.20 14.26
C PHE A 57 7.37 0.63 13.36
N LYS A 58 8.60 0.44 13.84
CA LYS A 58 9.84 0.78 13.13
C LYS A 58 10.35 -0.37 12.27
N THR A 59 10.01 -1.60 12.62
CA THR A 59 10.42 -2.78 11.86
C THR A 59 9.25 -3.77 11.69
N PRO A 60 9.23 -4.56 10.60
CA PRO A 60 8.20 -5.57 10.39
C PRO A 60 8.20 -6.67 11.47
N GLU A 61 9.34 -6.95 12.10
CA GLU A 61 9.43 -7.89 13.22
C GLU A 61 8.69 -7.37 14.46
N GLU A 62 8.62 -6.05 14.67
CA GLU A 62 7.82 -5.46 15.75
C GLU A 62 6.33 -5.71 15.53
N VAL A 63 5.86 -5.56 14.29
CA VAL A 63 4.48 -5.90 13.91
C VAL A 63 4.21 -7.38 14.18
N THR A 64 5.10 -8.25 13.72
CA THR A 64 4.98 -9.71 13.92
C THR A 64 4.93 -10.06 15.41
N ARG A 65 5.79 -9.45 16.23
CA ARG A 65 5.76 -9.62 17.69
C ARG A 65 4.43 -9.18 18.31
N ALA A 66 3.81 -8.13 17.80
CA ALA A 66 2.48 -7.72 18.25
C ALA A 66 1.40 -8.75 17.86
N CYS A 67 1.38 -9.21 16.60
CA CYS A 67 0.43 -10.23 16.13
C CYS A 67 0.51 -11.53 16.95
N LEU A 68 1.74 -11.96 17.30
CA LEU A 68 1.97 -13.20 18.05
C LEU A 68 1.51 -13.15 19.51
N LYS A 69 1.13 -11.97 20.05
CA LYS A 69 0.54 -11.87 21.40
C LYS A 69 -0.82 -12.57 21.48
N CYS A 70 -1.62 -12.49 20.42
CA CYS A 70 -2.90 -13.17 20.31
C CYS A 70 -2.81 -14.43 19.43
N HIS A 71 -2.04 -14.37 18.34
CA HIS A 71 -1.85 -15.49 17.41
C HIS A 71 -0.59 -16.32 17.73
N ASN A 72 -0.45 -16.70 18.99
CA ASN A 72 0.77 -17.30 19.55
C ASN A 72 1.24 -18.63 18.92
N LYS A 73 0.37 -19.34 18.19
CA LYS A 73 0.72 -20.55 17.42
C LYS A 73 0.81 -20.31 15.91
N ALA A 74 0.29 -19.19 15.40
CA ALA A 74 0.20 -18.96 13.96
C ALA A 74 1.58 -18.90 13.30
N GLY A 75 2.59 -18.32 13.95
CA GLY A 75 3.96 -18.32 13.45
C GLY A 75 4.51 -19.75 13.25
N GLU A 76 4.33 -20.62 14.24
CA GLU A 76 4.76 -22.03 14.15
C GLU A 76 3.97 -22.83 13.11
N GLN A 77 2.69 -22.54 12.94
CA GLN A 77 1.85 -23.16 11.92
C GLN A 77 2.27 -22.70 10.51
N PHE A 78 2.48 -21.39 10.33
CA PHE A 78 2.87 -20.79 9.06
C PHE A 78 4.22 -21.32 8.57
N LYS A 79 5.20 -21.46 9.48
CA LYS A 79 6.52 -22.01 9.16
C LYS A 79 6.52 -23.43 8.61
N LYS A 80 5.43 -24.19 8.81
CA LYS A 80 5.24 -25.55 8.27
C LYS A 80 4.62 -25.56 6.88
N THR A 81 4.19 -24.40 6.36
CA THR A 81 3.49 -24.30 5.07
C THR A 81 4.45 -24.07 3.91
N LEU A 82 3.97 -24.36 2.70
CA LEU A 82 4.69 -24.08 1.46
C LEU A 82 5.04 -22.60 1.28
N HIS A 83 4.28 -21.68 1.87
CA HIS A 83 4.55 -20.23 1.78
C HIS A 83 5.80 -19.80 2.56
N TYR A 84 6.23 -20.59 3.53
CA TYR A 84 7.45 -20.36 4.29
C TYR A 84 8.61 -21.26 3.84
N THR A 85 8.36 -22.57 3.70
CA THR A 85 9.42 -23.52 3.37
C THR A 85 9.87 -23.42 1.91
N TRP A 86 8.96 -23.03 1.01
CA TRP A 86 9.16 -23.06 -0.44
C TRP A 86 9.59 -24.45 -0.98
N THR A 87 9.29 -25.50 -0.22
CA THR A 87 9.67 -26.89 -0.52
C THR A 87 8.44 -27.78 -0.46
N TRP A 88 8.24 -28.56 -1.53
CA TRP A 88 7.20 -29.56 -1.64
C TRP A 88 7.78 -30.89 -2.12
N LYS A 89 7.31 -32.02 -1.58
CA LYS A 89 7.73 -33.34 -2.05
C LYS A 89 6.72 -33.87 -3.08
N GLY A 90 7.19 -34.05 -4.30
CA GLY A 90 6.43 -34.63 -5.40
C GLY A 90 6.04 -36.09 -5.18
N LYS A 91 5.02 -36.54 -5.91
CA LYS A 91 4.57 -37.95 -5.89
C LYS A 91 5.65 -38.92 -6.35
N ASP A 92 6.56 -38.44 -7.20
CA ASP A 92 7.76 -39.13 -7.69
C ASP A 92 8.95 -39.05 -6.71
N GLY A 93 8.77 -38.44 -5.55
CA GLY A 93 9.80 -38.31 -4.51
C GLY A 93 10.75 -37.12 -4.71
N ARG A 94 10.64 -36.36 -5.81
CA ARG A 94 11.49 -35.19 -6.05
C ARG A 94 11.10 -34.03 -5.15
N LEU A 95 12.08 -33.23 -4.76
CA LEU A 95 11.82 -31.95 -4.09
C LEU A 95 11.52 -30.88 -5.16
N LEU A 96 10.33 -30.30 -5.09
CA LEU A 96 9.88 -29.17 -5.89
C LEU A 96 9.67 -27.95 -5.00
N GLY A 97 9.20 -26.85 -5.61
CA GLY A 97 8.97 -25.58 -4.95
C GLY A 97 10.05 -24.56 -5.30
N LYS A 98 9.83 -23.31 -4.90
CA LYS A 98 10.71 -22.18 -5.28
C LYS A 98 12.15 -22.37 -4.79
N ALA A 99 12.37 -23.14 -3.73
CA ALA A 99 13.72 -23.45 -3.24
C ALA A 99 14.49 -24.48 -4.09
N HIS A 100 13.81 -25.24 -4.97
CA HIS A 100 14.40 -26.40 -5.65
C HIS A 100 14.24 -26.41 -7.17
N VAL A 101 13.41 -25.53 -7.74
CA VAL A 101 13.10 -25.52 -9.17
C VAL A 101 13.67 -24.27 -9.83
N ILE A 102 14.53 -24.48 -10.82
CA ILE A 102 14.98 -23.43 -11.73
C ILE A 102 13.96 -23.31 -12.87
N ASN A 103 13.62 -22.08 -13.25
CA ASN A 103 12.75 -21.79 -14.39
C ASN A 103 13.44 -20.78 -15.33
N ASN A 104 12.76 -20.41 -16.40
CA ASN A 104 13.23 -19.50 -17.44
C ASN A 104 12.46 -18.17 -17.48
N TYR A 105 12.00 -17.68 -16.31
CA TYR A 105 11.24 -16.44 -16.15
C TYR A 105 12.04 -15.40 -15.34
#